data_AF-A0A0E9N136-F1
#
_entry.id   AF-A0A0E9N136-F1
#
_cell.length_a   1.000
_cell.length_b   1.000
_cell.length_c   1.000
_cell.angle_alpha   90.00
_cell.angle_beta   90.00
_cell.angle_gamma   90.00
#
_symmetry.space_group_name_H-M   'P 1'
#
loop_
_entity.id
_entity.type
_entity.pdbx_description
1 polymer ?
#
loop_
_entity_poly.entity_id
_entity_poly.type
_entity_poly.pdbx_seq_one_letter_code
_entity_poly.pdbx_strand_id
1 'polypeptide(L)'
;MKLTKRILLGMVFLLFLGIVLSAFQFKKVYDKSGKGNPWFLYGTILDQPFSHLVIRGGNIPRVIYEPADTCSVRVMKWWSGFNEKRVKAVVQQDTLYIDFPTVYNDVYDKAALNNSDILRVFSPQLKSVTAFNTNLAMLNVKQQNLQLDISGKSSFRVESLVKEFDHVSILASDSSDIGVYISPVLKYRREVADDKTTVAEEAIKGWDVYHVSVLGLNVTGKSTVDVRTALIDSLDARVSDTSSVFLAGEVMKRHWR
;
A
#
# COMPACT_ATOMS: atom_id res chain seq x y z
N MET A 1 -27.96 -22.29 47.25
CA MET A 1 -27.59 -22.03 45.84
C MET A 1 -28.77 -21.43 45.07
N LYS A 2 -29.02 -20.11 45.12
CA LYS A 2 -30.27 -19.60 44.50
C LYS A 2 -30.15 -18.32 43.68
N LEU A 3 -29.38 -17.31 44.08
CA LEU A 3 -29.29 -16.05 43.31
C LEU A 3 -28.03 -15.97 42.45
N THR A 4 -26.86 -16.22 43.03
CA THR A 4 -25.55 -16.07 42.36
C THR A 4 -25.41 -16.96 41.13
N LYS A 5 -25.88 -18.22 41.20
CA LYS A 5 -25.89 -19.13 40.04
C LYS A 5 -26.86 -18.68 38.93
N ARG A 6 -27.98 -18.05 39.28
CA ARG A 6 -28.94 -17.51 38.29
C ARG A 6 -28.40 -16.27 37.59
N ILE A 7 -27.72 -15.39 38.34
CA ILE A 7 -27.05 -14.20 37.79
C ILE A 7 -25.93 -14.63 36.84
N LEU A 8 -25.08 -15.57 37.25
CA LEU A 8 -24.00 -16.09 36.41
C LEU A 8 -24.55 -16.70 35.11
N LEU A 9 -25.59 -17.54 35.21
CA LEU A 9 -26.23 -18.14 34.03
C LEU A 9 -26.84 -17.08 33.11
N GLY A 10 -27.46 -16.04 33.67
CA GLY A 10 -28.00 -14.91 32.91
C GLY A 10 -26.93 -14.10 32.19
N MET A 11 -25.78 -13.85 32.82
CA MET A 11 -24.64 -13.18 32.17
C MET A 11 -24.08 -14.03 31.04
N VAL A 12 -23.90 -15.34 31.26
CA VAL A 12 -23.44 -16.27 30.21
C VAL A 12 -24.43 -16.28 29.04
N PHE A 13 -25.73 -16.34 29.31
CA PHE A 13 -26.76 -16.28 28.26
C PHE A 13 -26.73 -14.98 27.47
N LEU A 14 -26.60 -13.83 28.14
CA LEU A 14 -26.46 -12.52 27.48
C LEU A 14 -25.20 -12.45 26.61
N LEU A 15 -24.09 -13.03 27.08
CA LEU A 15 -22.84 -13.08 26.34
C LEU A 15 -22.98 -13.92 25.06
N PHE A 16 -23.58 -15.11 25.16
CA PHE A 16 -23.90 -15.95 24.00
C PHE A 16 -24.85 -15.25 23.03
N LEU A 17 -25.92 -14.61 23.54
CA LEU A 17 -26.87 -13.88 22.72
C LEU A 17 -26.19 -12.72 21.97
N GLY A 18 -25.30 -11.99 22.65
CA GLY A 18 -24.50 -10.91 22.05
C GLY A 18 -23.58 -11.39 20.93
N ILE A 19 -22.90 -12.54 21.12
CA ILE A 19 -22.06 -13.15 20.09
C ILE A 19 -22.91 -13.57 18.87
N VAL A 20 -24.04 -14.24 19.10
CA VAL A 20 -24.92 -14.71 18.01
C VAL A 20 -25.51 -13.53 17.24
N LEU A 21 -26.00 -12.49 17.92
CA LEU A 21 -26.53 -11.28 17.28
C LEU A 21 -25.45 -10.55 16.46
N SER A 22 -24.24 -10.44 17.00
CA SER A 22 -23.11 -9.84 16.29
C SER A 22 -22.76 -10.64 15.03
N ALA A 23 -22.67 -11.97 15.14
CA ALA A 23 -22.40 -12.85 14.01
C ALA A 23 -23.47 -12.74 12.91
N PHE A 24 -24.75 -12.65 13.28
CA PHE A 24 -25.85 -12.44 12.33
C PHE A 24 -25.75 -11.09 11.62
N GLN A 25 -25.41 -10.01 12.34
CA GLN A 25 -25.20 -8.69 11.73
C GLN A 25 -24.01 -8.70 10.76
N PHE A 26 -22.87 -9.28 11.16
CA PHE A 26 -21.71 -9.43 10.29
C PHE A 26 -22.06 -10.23 9.03
N LYS A 27 -22.78 -11.35 9.18
CA LYS A 27 -23.22 -12.17 8.05
C LYS A 27 -24.14 -11.39 7.12
N LYS A 28 -25.08 -10.59 7.63
CA LYS A 28 -25.98 -9.77 6.81
C LYS A 28 -25.22 -8.73 5.99
N VAL A 29 -24.21 -8.08 6.58
CA VAL A 29 -23.36 -7.12 5.87
C VAL A 29 -22.49 -7.83 4.83
N TYR A 30 -21.92 -8.98 5.16
CA TYR A 30 -21.14 -9.82 4.25
C TYR A 30 -21.97 -10.27 3.04
N ASP A 31 -23.16 -10.82 3.29
CA ASP A 31 -24.06 -11.30 2.23
C ASP A 31 -24.55 -10.13 1.33
N LYS A 32 -24.78 -8.93 1.90
CA LYS A 32 -25.20 -7.74 1.15
C LYS A 32 -24.08 -7.11 0.30
N SER A 33 -22.84 -7.21 0.73
CA SER A 33 -21.68 -6.58 0.07
C SER A 33 -21.10 -7.39 -1.09
N GLY A 34 -21.73 -8.51 -1.42
CA GLY A 34 -21.25 -9.47 -2.39
C GLY A 34 -20.26 -10.42 -1.73
N LYS A 35 -20.61 -11.71 -1.68
CA LYS A 35 -19.73 -12.77 -1.16
C LYS A 35 -18.39 -12.69 -1.91
N GLY A 36 -17.32 -12.43 -1.17
CA GLY A 36 -15.97 -12.35 -1.71
C GLY A 36 -15.41 -10.95 -1.97
N ASN A 37 -16.11 -9.86 -1.61
CA ASN A 37 -15.47 -8.52 -1.61
C ASN A 37 -14.57 -8.37 -0.37
N PRO A 38 -13.23 -8.39 -0.51
CA PRO A 38 -12.32 -8.29 0.64
C PRO A 38 -12.38 -6.89 1.30
N TRP A 39 -12.98 -5.91 0.63
CA TRP A 39 -12.99 -4.51 1.04
C TRP A 39 -14.35 -4.05 1.60
N PHE A 40 -15.21 -4.95 2.07
CA PHE A 40 -16.55 -4.62 2.56
C PHE A 40 -16.56 -3.64 3.76
N LEU A 41 -15.47 -3.59 4.52
CA LEU A 41 -15.24 -2.66 5.63
C LEU A 41 -14.90 -1.23 5.17
N TYR A 42 -14.70 -1.01 3.87
CA TYR A 42 -14.41 0.30 3.30
C TYR A 42 -15.64 0.87 2.58
N GLY A 43 -15.87 2.17 2.73
CA GLY A 43 -16.86 2.94 1.98
C GLY A 43 -16.17 3.74 0.89
N THR A 44 -16.73 3.72 -0.31
CA THR A 44 -16.25 4.52 -1.45
C THR A 44 -16.57 5.99 -1.23
N ILE A 45 -15.57 6.86 -1.38
CA ILE A 45 -15.72 8.32 -1.32
C ILE A 45 -15.52 8.99 -2.69
N LEU A 46 -14.91 8.28 -3.65
CA LEU A 46 -14.69 8.72 -5.03
C LEU A 46 -14.54 7.49 -5.95
N ASP A 47 -15.06 7.56 -7.16
CA ASP A 47 -15.02 6.50 -8.18
C ASP A 47 -14.67 7.01 -9.58
N GLN A 48 -14.17 8.25 -9.68
CA GLN A 48 -13.76 8.85 -10.95
C GLN A 48 -12.45 8.23 -11.47
N PRO A 49 -12.26 8.11 -12.80
CA PRO A 49 -11.00 7.66 -13.39
C PRO A 49 -9.82 8.58 -13.09
N PHE A 50 -8.65 8.00 -12.85
CA PHE A 50 -7.37 8.72 -12.73
C PHE A 50 -6.19 7.79 -13.07
N SER A 51 -5.06 8.37 -13.43
CA SER A 51 -3.80 7.64 -13.60
C SER A 51 -2.61 8.27 -12.87
N HIS A 52 -2.81 9.41 -12.23
CA HIS A 52 -1.81 10.09 -11.39
C HIS A 52 -2.38 10.32 -9.98
N LEU A 53 -1.53 10.24 -8.95
CA LEU A 53 -1.92 10.45 -7.56
C LEU A 53 -1.08 11.57 -6.93
N VAL A 54 -1.76 12.54 -6.34
CA VAL A 54 -1.18 13.55 -5.45
C VAL A 54 -1.82 13.38 -4.07
N ILE A 55 -1.01 13.09 -3.06
CA ILE A 55 -1.49 12.91 -1.68
C ILE A 55 -0.71 13.81 -0.71
N ARG A 56 -1.47 14.47 0.18
CA ARG A 56 -0.94 15.34 1.23
C ARG A 56 -1.44 14.87 2.58
N GLY A 57 -0.53 14.65 3.52
CA GLY A 57 -0.83 14.09 4.83
C GLY A 57 -0.95 12.56 4.82
N GLY A 58 -1.46 11.99 5.92
CA GLY A 58 -1.54 10.54 6.06
C GLY A 58 -0.21 9.89 6.44
N ASN A 59 0.63 10.58 7.23
CA ASN A 59 1.88 10.03 7.78
C ASN A 59 1.67 9.14 9.03
N ILE A 60 0.44 9.08 9.55
CA ILE A 60 0.08 8.27 10.73
C ILE A 60 -0.57 6.94 10.29
N PRO A 61 -1.72 6.95 9.58
CA PRO A 61 -2.23 5.74 8.98
C PRO A 61 -1.39 5.35 7.76
N ARG A 62 -1.46 4.08 7.40
CA ARG A 62 -0.93 3.60 6.13
C ARG A 62 -1.99 3.76 5.05
N VAL A 63 -1.62 4.41 3.97
CA VAL A 63 -2.39 4.47 2.73
C VAL A 63 -1.96 3.29 1.87
N ILE A 64 -2.92 2.59 1.27
CA ILE A 64 -2.66 1.46 0.39
C ILE A 64 -3.12 1.81 -1.01
N TYR A 65 -2.26 1.58 -2.00
CA TYR A 65 -2.65 1.52 -3.40
C TYR A 65 -2.63 0.07 -3.88
N GLU A 66 -3.65 -0.34 -4.63
CA GLU A 66 -3.73 -1.64 -5.28
C GLU A 66 -4.31 -1.49 -6.68
N PRO A 67 -3.76 -2.16 -7.71
CA PRO A 67 -4.36 -2.12 -9.03
C PRO A 67 -5.70 -2.86 -9.05
N ALA A 68 -6.69 -2.30 -9.74
CA ALA A 68 -8.01 -2.90 -9.94
C ALA A 68 -8.61 -2.45 -11.27
N ASP A 69 -9.61 -3.18 -11.78
CA ASP A 69 -10.24 -2.87 -13.07
C ASP A 69 -11.00 -1.53 -13.08
N THR A 70 -11.35 -1.01 -11.89
CA THR A 70 -12.11 0.23 -11.72
C THR A 70 -11.40 1.17 -10.76
N CYS A 71 -11.46 2.47 -11.05
CA CYS A 71 -10.92 3.49 -10.15
C CYS A 71 -11.81 3.66 -8.92
N SER A 72 -11.23 3.69 -7.73
CA SER A 72 -11.96 4.10 -6.52
C SER A 72 -11.03 4.53 -5.38
N VAL A 73 -11.52 5.47 -4.57
CA VAL A 73 -10.92 5.84 -3.29
C VAL A 73 -11.89 5.38 -2.21
N ARG A 74 -11.38 4.56 -1.27
CA ARG A 74 -12.20 3.97 -0.22
C ARG A 74 -11.59 4.21 1.14
N VAL A 75 -12.44 4.55 2.09
CA VAL A 75 -12.07 4.86 3.47
C VAL A 75 -12.75 3.88 4.41
N MET A 76 -12.04 3.44 5.45
CA MET A 76 -12.53 2.47 6.40
C MET A 76 -13.73 2.99 7.20
N LYS A 77 -14.86 2.26 7.18
CA LYS A 77 -16.16 2.74 7.68
C LYS A 77 -16.24 2.94 9.19
N TRP A 78 -15.46 2.19 9.97
CA TRP A 78 -15.48 2.30 11.43
C TRP A 78 -14.73 3.53 11.94
N TRP A 79 -13.83 4.09 11.14
CA TRP A 79 -13.12 5.30 11.52
C TRP A 79 -14.05 6.51 11.44
N SER A 80 -14.11 7.30 12.51
CA SER A 80 -14.95 8.51 12.62
C SER A 80 -14.77 9.46 11.44
N GLY A 81 -13.54 9.59 10.94
CA GLY A 81 -13.21 10.43 9.80
C GLY A 81 -13.90 10.06 8.48
N PHE A 82 -14.42 8.84 8.35
CA PHE A 82 -15.27 8.46 7.21
C PHE A 82 -16.59 9.23 7.21
N ASN A 83 -17.34 9.17 8.32
CA ASN A 83 -18.65 9.82 8.44
C ASN A 83 -18.51 11.35 8.44
N GLU A 84 -17.42 11.86 9.03
CA GLU A 84 -17.09 13.27 9.06
C GLU A 84 -16.47 13.80 7.75
N LYS A 85 -16.25 12.92 6.75
CA LYS A 85 -15.63 13.26 5.47
C LYS A 85 -14.30 14.01 5.62
N ARG A 86 -13.48 13.57 6.58
CA ARG A 86 -12.19 14.23 6.88
C ARG A 86 -11.18 14.06 5.74
N VAL A 87 -11.27 12.96 5.00
CA VAL A 87 -10.47 12.74 3.79
C VAL A 87 -11.18 13.37 2.60
N LYS A 88 -10.53 14.32 1.95
CA LYS A 88 -11.03 14.96 0.74
C LYS A 88 -10.36 14.33 -0.46
N ALA A 89 -11.14 13.98 -1.47
CA ALA A 89 -10.66 13.38 -2.71
C ALA A 89 -11.34 14.05 -3.90
N VAL A 90 -10.57 14.44 -4.91
CA VAL A 90 -11.08 15.04 -6.15
C VAL A 90 -10.19 14.64 -7.32
N VAL A 91 -10.78 14.37 -8.49
CA VAL A 91 -10.03 14.20 -9.73
C VAL A 91 -10.04 15.51 -10.51
N GLN A 92 -8.87 15.94 -10.97
CA GLN A 92 -8.71 17.02 -11.95
C GLN A 92 -7.70 16.56 -13.01
N GLN A 93 -8.08 16.64 -14.29
CA GLN A 93 -7.17 16.34 -15.42
C GLN A 93 -6.40 15.02 -15.24
N ASP A 94 -7.12 13.92 -15.00
CA ASP A 94 -6.56 12.55 -14.80
C ASP A 94 -5.69 12.37 -13.54
N THR A 95 -5.65 13.38 -12.68
CA THR A 95 -4.92 13.36 -11.40
C THR A 95 -5.89 13.32 -10.24
N LEU A 96 -5.73 12.31 -9.39
CA LEU A 96 -6.41 12.21 -8.11
C LEU A 96 -5.65 13.01 -7.06
N TYR A 97 -6.31 14.00 -6.48
CA TYR A 97 -5.83 14.75 -5.32
C TYR A 97 -6.50 14.23 -4.06
N ILE A 98 -5.70 13.83 -3.07
CA ILE A 98 -6.15 13.43 -1.74
C ILE A 98 -5.53 14.33 -0.69
N ASP A 99 -6.37 15.00 0.09
CA ASP A 99 -5.96 15.71 1.30
C ASP A 99 -6.42 14.91 2.53
N PHE A 100 -5.44 14.44 3.29
CA PHE A 100 -5.64 13.77 4.57
C PHE A 100 -5.55 14.79 5.72
N PRO A 101 -6.38 14.68 6.78
CA PRO A 101 -6.26 15.56 7.93
C PRO A 101 -4.87 15.45 8.57
N THR A 102 -4.25 16.59 8.82
CA THR A 102 -2.95 16.71 9.50
C THR A 102 -3.08 17.00 10.99
N VAL A 103 -4.28 17.38 11.43
CA VAL A 103 -4.60 17.72 12.82
C VAL A 103 -5.66 16.74 13.33
N TYR A 104 -5.39 16.18 14.50
CA TYR A 104 -6.30 15.28 15.21
C TYR A 104 -6.60 15.91 16.57
N ASN A 105 -7.88 16.13 16.86
CA ASN A 105 -8.31 16.72 18.13
C ASN A 105 -8.23 15.72 19.29
N ASP A 106 -8.25 14.42 18.98
CA ASP A 106 -8.22 13.34 19.95
C ASP A 106 -6.93 12.51 19.78
N VAL A 107 -6.19 12.38 20.89
CA VAL A 107 -4.96 11.58 20.96
C VAL A 107 -5.26 10.10 20.80
N TYR A 108 -6.43 9.62 21.24
CA TYR A 108 -6.84 8.23 21.07
C TYR A 108 -7.20 7.92 19.61
N ASP A 109 -7.89 8.83 18.91
CA ASP A 109 -8.14 8.73 17.46
C ASP A 109 -6.80 8.67 16.71
N LYS A 110 -5.86 9.57 17.04
CA LYS A 110 -4.50 9.56 16.47
C LYS A 110 -3.76 8.24 16.75
N ALA A 111 -3.88 7.69 17.96
CA ALA A 111 -3.24 6.43 18.34
C ALA A 111 -3.86 5.23 17.61
N ALA A 112 -5.19 5.19 17.47
CA ALA A 112 -5.90 4.16 16.74
C ALA A 112 -5.55 4.15 15.25
N LEU A 113 -5.17 5.30 14.70
CA LEU A 113 -4.75 5.44 13.30
C LEU A 113 -3.34 4.90 13.05
N ASN A 114 -2.50 4.82 14.07
CA ASN A 114 -1.10 4.44 13.91
C ASN A 114 -0.98 3.04 13.29
N ASN A 115 -0.29 2.93 12.15
CA ASN A 115 -0.11 1.69 11.39
C ASN A 115 -1.41 0.99 10.93
N SER A 116 -2.52 1.72 10.84
CA SER A 116 -3.79 1.19 10.33
C SER A 116 -4.01 1.52 8.85
N ASP A 117 -4.63 0.60 8.11
CA ASP A 117 -4.93 0.75 6.67
C ASP A 117 -6.25 1.46 6.45
N ILE A 118 -6.31 2.76 6.68
CA ILE A 118 -7.58 3.51 6.66
C ILE A 118 -8.03 3.89 5.26
N LEU A 119 -7.07 4.13 4.36
CA LEU A 119 -7.33 4.61 3.02
C LEU A 119 -6.80 3.60 2.00
N ARG A 120 -7.66 3.21 1.07
CA ARG A 120 -7.33 2.36 -0.07
C ARG A 120 -7.65 3.08 -1.37
N VAL A 121 -6.69 3.08 -2.28
CA VAL A 121 -6.76 3.71 -3.60
C VAL A 121 -6.63 2.63 -4.65
N PHE A 122 -7.53 2.64 -5.62
CA PHE A 122 -7.59 1.65 -6.69
C PHE A 122 -7.64 2.34 -8.04
N SER A 123 -6.88 1.85 -9.01
CA SER A 123 -7.01 2.20 -10.43
C SER A 123 -6.43 1.08 -11.31
N PRO A 124 -6.79 1.01 -12.60
CA PRO A 124 -6.18 0.05 -13.52
C PRO A 124 -4.68 0.28 -13.65
N GLN A 125 -4.30 1.57 -13.63
CA GLN A 125 -2.91 1.97 -13.65
C GLN A 125 -2.63 3.23 -12.85
N LEU A 126 -1.42 3.30 -12.29
CA LEU A 126 -0.89 4.48 -11.65
C LEU A 126 0.50 4.77 -12.21
N LYS A 127 0.62 5.86 -12.96
CA LYS A 127 1.83 6.24 -13.71
C LYS A 127 2.77 7.10 -12.88
N SER A 128 2.21 7.98 -12.04
CA SER A 128 3.00 8.77 -11.11
C SER A 128 2.34 8.95 -9.76
N VAL A 129 3.18 9.16 -8.75
CA VAL A 129 2.77 9.47 -7.40
C VAL A 129 3.58 10.64 -6.87
N THR A 130 2.89 11.67 -6.41
CA THR A 130 3.45 12.75 -5.61
C THR A 130 2.89 12.66 -4.20
N ALA A 131 3.75 12.53 -3.19
CA ALA A 131 3.33 12.35 -1.80
C ALA A 131 4.10 13.29 -0.86
N PHE A 132 3.37 13.96 0.03
CA PHE A 132 3.95 14.86 1.04
C PHE A 132 3.40 14.55 2.43
N ASN A 133 4.30 14.21 3.37
CA ASN A 133 3.95 13.73 4.71
C ASN A 133 2.98 12.55 4.69
N THR A 134 3.32 11.49 3.96
CA THR A 134 2.45 10.34 3.73
C THR A 134 3.17 9.02 4.01
N ASN A 135 2.47 8.07 4.62
CA ASN A 135 2.88 6.67 4.69
C ASN A 135 2.07 5.87 3.65
N LEU A 136 2.66 5.57 2.49
CA LEU A 136 1.99 4.93 1.35
C LEU A 136 2.68 3.61 0.97
N ALA A 137 1.89 2.56 0.80
CA ALA A 137 2.34 1.31 0.21
C ALA A 137 1.57 1.04 -1.09
N MET A 138 2.29 0.91 -2.19
CA MET A 138 1.76 0.42 -3.47
C MET A 138 1.98 -1.09 -3.53
N LEU A 139 0.88 -1.84 -3.59
CA LEU A 139 0.90 -3.29 -3.60
C LEU A 139 0.63 -3.82 -5.00
N ASN A 140 1.35 -4.87 -5.40
CA ASN A 140 1.13 -5.63 -6.62
C ASN A 140 1.12 -4.79 -7.92
N VAL A 141 1.95 -3.74 -7.99
CA VAL A 141 2.09 -2.81 -9.11
C VAL A 141 2.40 -3.57 -10.42
N LYS A 142 1.75 -3.18 -11.52
CA LYS A 142 1.84 -3.88 -12.83
C LYS A 142 2.45 -3.02 -13.94
N GLN A 143 2.85 -1.79 -13.62
CA GLN A 143 3.37 -0.82 -14.58
C GLN A 143 4.88 -0.99 -14.76
N GLN A 144 5.34 -0.90 -16.01
CA GLN A 144 6.77 -0.92 -16.35
C GLN A 144 7.45 0.45 -16.14
N ASN A 145 6.65 1.51 -16.07
CA ASN A 145 7.11 2.87 -15.89
C ASN A 145 6.56 3.43 -14.57
N LEU A 146 7.42 4.03 -13.75
CA LEU A 146 7.05 4.56 -12.44
C LEU A 146 7.75 5.88 -12.16
N GLN A 147 6.98 6.91 -11.84
CA GLN A 147 7.49 8.21 -11.40
C GLN A 147 7.03 8.51 -9.98
N LEU A 148 7.98 8.69 -9.07
CA LEU A 148 7.76 8.96 -7.65
C LEU A 148 8.36 10.32 -7.28
N ASP A 149 7.56 11.15 -6.63
CA ASP A 149 7.97 12.44 -6.04
C ASP A 149 7.53 12.46 -4.57
N ILE A 150 8.45 12.15 -3.67
CA ILE A 150 8.16 11.87 -2.27
C ILE A 150 8.93 12.86 -1.39
N SER A 151 8.20 13.61 -0.57
CA SER A 151 8.75 14.68 0.26
C SER A 151 8.13 14.73 1.66
N GLY A 152 8.64 15.60 2.52
CA GLY A 152 8.26 15.67 3.94
C GLY A 152 8.73 14.46 4.75
N LYS A 153 8.00 14.14 5.82
CA LYS A 153 8.22 12.96 6.67
C LYS A 153 7.40 11.78 6.14
N SER A 154 7.81 11.25 4.99
CA SER A 154 7.08 10.21 4.26
C SER A 154 7.76 8.85 4.33
N SER A 155 6.96 7.79 4.27
CA SER A 155 7.43 6.42 4.03
C SER A 155 6.70 5.86 2.83
N PHE A 156 7.44 5.30 1.88
CA PHE A 156 6.91 4.84 0.61
C PHE A 156 7.44 3.45 0.29
N ARG A 157 6.54 2.51 0.03
CA ARG A 157 6.90 1.13 -0.31
C ARG A 157 6.23 0.72 -1.60
N VAL A 158 7.00 0.17 -2.53
CA VAL A 158 6.50 -0.34 -3.82
C VAL A 158 6.77 -1.82 -3.88
N GLU A 159 5.70 -2.60 -3.96
CA GLU A 159 5.71 -4.00 -4.29
C GLU A 159 5.26 -4.20 -5.73
N SER A 160 6.15 -4.70 -6.58
CA SER A 160 5.87 -4.89 -8.01
C SER A 160 5.67 -6.35 -8.40
N LEU A 161 4.74 -6.58 -9.33
CA LEU A 161 4.57 -7.82 -10.09
C LEU A 161 5.27 -7.79 -11.45
N VAL A 162 5.97 -6.70 -11.77
CA VAL A 162 6.73 -6.54 -13.01
C VAL A 162 8.19 -6.84 -12.73
N LYS A 163 8.77 -7.73 -13.54
CA LYS A 163 10.20 -8.04 -13.48
C LYS A 163 11.07 -7.15 -14.35
N GLU A 164 10.50 -6.46 -15.32
CA GLU A 164 11.20 -5.65 -16.32
C GLU A 164 10.63 -4.23 -16.30
N PHE A 165 11.34 -3.29 -15.69
CA PHE A 165 11.00 -1.88 -15.71
C PHE A 165 11.72 -1.16 -16.83
N ASP A 166 11.00 -0.33 -17.59
CA ASP A 166 11.59 0.52 -18.62
C ASP A 166 12.22 1.76 -17.97
N HIS A 167 11.47 2.44 -17.11
CA HIS A 167 11.91 3.68 -16.49
C HIS A 167 11.34 3.84 -15.08
N VAL A 168 12.25 4.01 -14.11
CA VAL A 168 11.91 4.33 -12.72
C VAL A 168 12.57 5.66 -12.39
N SER A 169 11.75 6.67 -12.04
CA SER A 169 12.22 7.98 -11.62
C SER A 169 11.80 8.24 -10.17
N ILE A 170 12.75 8.56 -9.31
CA ILE A 170 12.51 8.82 -7.89
C ILE A 170 13.11 10.18 -7.52
N LEU A 171 12.24 11.11 -7.17
CA LEU A 171 12.58 12.33 -6.46
C LEU A 171 12.22 12.13 -4.98
N ALA A 172 13.21 12.27 -4.10
CA ALA A 172 13.07 12.09 -2.67
C ALA A 172 13.68 13.29 -1.94
N SER A 173 12.93 13.94 -1.07
CA SER A 173 13.40 15.11 -0.32
C SER A 173 12.93 15.14 1.13
N ASP A 174 13.48 16.09 1.89
CA ASP A 174 13.24 16.34 3.31
C ASP A 174 13.64 15.18 4.23
N SER A 175 12.73 14.26 4.54
CA SER A 175 12.92 13.14 5.48
C SER A 175 12.10 11.94 5.01
N SER A 176 12.36 11.50 3.79
CA SER A 176 11.58 10.45 3.13
C SER A 176 12.30 9.10 3.08
N ASP A 177 11.59 8.00 3.30
CA ASP A 177 12.12 6.64 3.18
C ASP A 177 11.37 5.88 2.10
N ILE A 178 12.05 5.48 1.02
CA ILE A 178 11.48 4.84 -0.16
C ILE A 178 12.09 3.46 -0.34
N GLY A 179 11.27 2.43 -0.50
CA GLY A 179 11.73 1.09 -0.88
C GLY A 179 10.99 0.54 -2.09
N VAL A 180 11.74 0.00 -3.05
CA VAL A 180 11.22 -0.68 -4.24
C VAL A 180 11.66 -2.14 -4.21
N TYR A 181 10.70 -3.05 -4.30
CA TYR A 181 10.93 -4.49 -4.24
C TYR A 181 9.92 -5.28 -5.07
N ILE A 182 10.28 -6.53 -5.37
CA ILE A 182 9.42 -7.48 -6.08
C ILE A 182 8.52 -8.23 -5.11
N SER A 183 7.28 -8.45 -5.52
CA SER A 183 6.29 -9.22 -4.77
C SER A 183 6.80 -10.64 -4.50
N PRO A 184 6.69 -11.14 -3.24
CA PRO A 184 7.03 -12.52 -2.93
C PRO A 184 6.15 -13.51 -3.70
N VAL A 185 4.95 -13.12 -4.16
CA VAL A 185 4.05 -13.99 -4.94
C VAL A 185 4.71 -14.48 -6.23
N LEU A 186 5.59 -13.67 -6.83
CA LEU A 186 6.35 -14.09 -8.01
C LEU A 186 7.41 -15.16 -7.70
N LYS A 187 7.82 -15.31 -6.45
CA LYS A 187 8.78 -16.34 -6.01
C LYS A 187 8.16 -17.74 -5.97
N TYR A 188 6.83 -17.83 -5.83
CA TYR A 188 6.12 -19.10 -5.60
C TYR A 188 5.40 -19.65 -6.84
N ARG A 189 5.48 -19.01 -8.00
CA ARG A 189 4.74 -19.42 -9.20
C ARG A 189 5.57 -20.37 -10.07
N ARG A 190 5.68 -21.65 -9.68
CA ARG A 190 6.04 -22.76 -10.58
C ARG A 190 4.84 -23.72 -10.74
N GLU A 191 4.41 -23.86 -11.99
CA GLU A 191 3.63 -24.93 -12.64
C GLU A 191 2.91 -25.95 -11.74
N VAL A 192 1.63 -25.69 -11.45
CA VAL A 192 0.63 -26.77 -11.34
C VAL A 192 0.08 -26.99 -12.75
N ALA A 193 0.92 -27.55 -13.61
CA ALA A 193 0.51 -28.16 -14.86
C ALA A 193 0.80 -29.65 -14.71
N ASP A 194 -0.28 -30.37 -14.40
CA ASP A 194 -0.42 -31.82 -14.43
C ASP A 194 0.32 -32.69 -13.39
N ASP A 195 -0.50 -33.61 -12.89
CA ASP A 195 -0.20 -34.86 -12.21
C ASP A 195 0.38 -34.91 -10.78
N LYS A 196 -0.16 -35.90 -10.06
CA LYS A 196 0.05 -36.21 -8.66
C LYS A 196 1.50 -36.57 -8.37
N THR A 197 2.30 -35.57 -8.00
CA THR A 197 3.57 -35.84 -7.33
C THR A 197 3.87 -34.75 -6.32
N THR A 198 4.12 -35.15 -5.08
CA THR A 198 4.65 -34.29 -4.02
C THR A 198 5.95 -33.65 -4.48
N VAL A 199 5.92 -32.35 -4.78
CA VAL A 199 7.12 -31.60 -5.17
C VAL A 199 7.76 -31.01 -3.93
N ALA A 200 9.00 -31.41 -3.66
CA ALA A 200 9.84 -30.79 -2.65
C ALA A 200 10.09 -29.31 -2.98
N GLU A 201 9.98 -28.48 -1.95
CA GLU A 201 10.23 -27.03 -1.97
C GLU A 201 11.70 -26.73 -2.25
N GLU A 202 12.10 -26.63 -3.52
CA GLU A 202 13.39 -26.06 -3.88
C GLU A 202 13.23 -24.58 -4.27
N ALA A 203 13.66 -23.70 -3.36
CA ALA A 203 13.83 -22.28 -3.63
C ALA A 203 14.80 -22.09 -4.81
N ILE A 204 14.27 -21.68 -5.97
CA ILE A 204 15.07 -21.43 -7.16
C ILE A 204 15.95 -20.18 -6.91
N LYS A 205 17.25 -20.38 -6.71
CA LYS A 205 18.25 -19.30 -6.66
C LYS A 205 18.18 -18.46 -7.95
N GLY A 206 18.03 -17.14 -7.82
CA GLY A 206 18.10 -16.18 -8.95
C GLY A 206 16.78 -15.50 -9.34
N TRP A 207 15.64 -15.88 -8.77
CA TRP A 207 14.33 -15.24 -9.05
C TRP A 207 14.10 -13.90 -8.35
N ASP A 208 14.95 -13.55 -7.39
CA ASP A 208 14.82 -12.31 -6.62
C ASP A 208 15.22 -11.07 -7.43
N VAL A 209 15.86 -11.28 -8.58
CA VAL A 209 16.44 -10.20 -9.37
C VAL A 209 15.46 -9.71 -10.43
N TYR A 210 15.10 -8.42 -10.39
CA TYR A 210 14.36 -7.74 -11.45
C TYR A 210 15.25 -6.78 -12.22
N HIS A 211 14.83 -6.39 -13.41
CA HIS A 211 15.55 -5.52 -14.30
C HIS A 211 14.94 -4.12 -14.34
N VAL A 212 15.79 -3.12 -14.39
CA VAL A 212 15.43 -1.71 -14.57
C VAL A 212 16.33 -1.13 -15.66
N SER A 213 15.74 -0.82 -16.81
CA SER A 213 16.48 -0.27 -17.94
C SER A 213 17.04 1.11 -17.61
N VAL A 214 16.23 2.00 -17.05
CA VAL A 214 16.66 3.34 -16.62
C VAL A 214 16.18 3.65 -15.21
N LEU A 215 17.12 3.95 -14.32
CA LEU A 215 16.87 4.43 -12.97
C LEU A 215 17.37 5.88 -12.83
N GLY A 216 16.43 6.81 -12.63
CA GLY A 216 16.71 8.21 -12.31
C GLY A 216 16.46 8.49 -10.83
N LEU A 217 17.46 8.99 -10.11
CA LEU A 217 17.39 9.30 -8.68
C LEU A 217 17.79 10.75 -8.41
N ASN A 218 16.97 11.47 -7.68
CA ASN A 218 17.32 12.75 -7.08
C ASN A 218 16.93 12.72 -5.60
N VAL A 219 17.91 12.64 -4.71
CA VAL A 219 17.71 12.34 -3.29
C VAL A 219 18.41 13.41 -2.43
N THR A 220 17.62 14.18 -1.67
CA THR A 220 18.10 15.32 -0.87
C THR A 220 17.57 15.28 0.58
N GLY A 221 18.17 16.08 1.47
CA GLY A 221 17.80 16.18 2.89
C GLY A 221 18.30 15.01 3.76
N LYS A 222 17.37 14.31 4.41
CA LYS A 222 17.56 13.11 5.26
C LYS A 222 16.79 11.94 4.67
N SER A 223 16.92 11.75 3.37
CA SER A 223 16.11 10.78 2.64
C SER A 223 16.88 9.52 2.29
N THR A 224 16.17 8.40 2.23
CA THR A 224 16.72 7.10 1.88
C THR A 224 15.93 6.50 0.73
N VAL A 225 16.64 5.99 -0.28
CA VAL A 225 16.05 5.19 -1.36
C VAL A 225 16.70 3.81 -1.38
N ASP A 226 15.89 2.77 -1.32
CA ASP A 226 16.33 1.38 -1.28
C ASP A 226 15.73 0.61 -2.47
N VAL A 227 16.57 0.28 -3.45
CA VAL A 227 16.22 -0.53 -4.63
C VAL A 227 16.96 -1.86 -4.48
N ARG A 228 16.30 -2.82 -3.82
CA ARG A 228 16.90 -4.13 -3.55
C ARG A 228 16.71 -5.06 -4.72
N THR A 229 17.66 -5.98 -4.87
CA THR A 229 17.67 -7.09 -5.82
C THR A 229 17.32 -6.67 -7.26
N ALA A 230 17.94 -5.60 -7.76
CA ALA A 230 17.72 -5.09 -9.13
C ALA A 230 18.98 -5.15 -10.00
N LEU A 231 18.85 -5.54 -11.27
CA LEU A 231 19.79 -5.27 -12.36
C LEU A 231 19.43 -3.92 -12.96
N ILE A 232 20.38 -3.00 -12.99
CA ILE A 232 20.16 -1.65 -13.51
C ILE A 232 21.08 -1.45 -14.71
N ASP A 233 20.51 -1.16 -15.89
CA ASP A 233 21.29 -0.92 -17.10
C ASP A 233 21.87 0.50 -17.13
N SER A 234 21.06 1.50 -16.78
CA SER A 234 21.46 2.91 -16.75
C SER A 234 21.02 3.59 -15.45
N LEU A 235 21.94 4.29 -14.80
CA LEU A 235 21.72 5.01 -13.55
C LEU A 235 22.11 6.49 -13.71
N ASP A 236 21.15 7.39 -13.53
CA ASP A 236 21.41 8.82 -13.28
C ASP A 236 21.04 9.11 -11.82
N ALA A 237 22.04 9.43 -11.00
CA ALA A 237 21.84 9.63 -9.56
C ALA A 237 22.45 10.95 -9.08
N ARG A 238 21.61 11.78 -8.44
CA ARG A 238 22.00 12.99 -7.73
C ARG A 238 21.64 12.83 -6.27
N VAL A 239 22.64 12.71 -5.41
CA VAL A 239 22.46 12.50 -3.97
C VAL A 239 23.17 13.63 -3.24
N SER A 240 22.46 14.34 -2.35
CA SER A 240 23.01 15.43 -1.55
C SER A 240 22.62 15.32 -0.06
N ASP A 241 23.22 16.20 0.74
CA ASP A 241 22.97 16.34 2.18
C ASP A 241 23.31 15.06 2.96
N THR A 242 22.43 14.64 3.85
CA THR A 242 22.55 13.44 4.70
C THR A 242 21.75 12.27 4.14
N SER A 243 21.58 12.23 2.81
CA SER A 243 20.77 11.22 2.13
C SER A 243 21.55 9.96 1.81
N SER A 244 20.84 8.86 1.56
CA SER A 244 21.46 7.59 1.19
C SER A 244 20.68 6.85 0.11
N VAL A 245 21.41 6.11 -0.72
CA VAL A 245 20.84 5.22 -1.74
C VAL A 245 21.45 3.83 -1.56
N PHE A 246 20.60 2.82 -1.42
CA PHE A 246 20.97 1.42 -1.35
C PHE A 246 20.54 0.72 -2.64
N LEU A 247 21.52 0.22 -3.39
CA LEU A 247 21.31 -0.60 -4.59
C LEU A 247 21.91 -1.98 -4.31
N ALA A 248 21.07 -3.01 -4.25
CA ALA A 248 21.54 -4.38 -4.07
C ALA A 248 21.21 -5.20 -5.32
N GLY A 249 22.18 -5.84 -5.96
CA GLY A 249 21.99 -6.61 -7.22
C GLY A 249 23.31 -6.78 -7.97
N GLU A 250 23.33 -7.52 -9.09
CA GLU A 250 24.47 -7.50 -10.02
C GLU A 250 24.42 -6.18 -10.80
N VAL A 251 24.79 -5.10 -10.11
CA VAL A 251 24.75 -3.75 -10.66
C VAL A 251 25.91 -3.63 -11.67
N MET A 252 25.56 -3.42 -12.94
CA MET A 252 26.38 -2.99 -14.09
C MET A 252 26.92 -4.06 -15.06
N LYS A 253 26.38 -4.07 -16.29
CA LYS A 253 27.25 -4.16 -17.48
C LYS A 253 27.98 -2.82 -17.63
N ARG A 254 29.27 -2.77 -17.27
CA ARG A 254 30.13 -1.59 -17.40
C ARG A 254 30.11 -1.04 -18.83
N HIS A 255 29.47 0.10 -19.08
CA HIS A 255 29.85 1.02 -20.16
C HIS A 255 30.08 2.40 -19.55
N TRP A 256 31.29 2.61 -19.02
CA TRP A 256 31.77 3.94 -18.66
C TRP A 256 32.13 4.67 -19.96
N ARG A 257 31.52 5.84 -20.20
CA ARG A 257 32.03 6.85 -21.13
C ARG A 257 32.39 8.09 -20.33
#